data_AF-A0A5S9MGA2-F1
#
_entry.id   AF-A0A5S9MGA2-F1
#
_cell.length_a   1.000
_cell.length_b   1.000
_cell.length_c   1.000
_cell.angle_alpha   90.00
_cell.angle_beta   90.00
_cell.angle_gamma   90.00
#
_symmetry.space_group_name_H-M   'P 1'
#
loop_
_entity.id
_entity.type
_entity.pdbx_description
1 polymer ?
#
loop_
_entity_poly.entity_id
_entity_poly.type
_entity_poly.pdbx_seq_one_letter_code
_entity_poly.pdbx_strand_id
1 'polypeptide(L)'
;MQKDLVSLDFPGYAIGGLSVGEPKDVMNRVLEFTTPFLPADKPRYLMGVGSPDSLIDGAIRGVDMFDCVLPTRIARNGTLMTSEGRLVVKKMQNMSVTLDQSMKKL
;
A
#
# COMPACT_ATOMS: atom_id res chain seq x y z
N MET A 1 24.17 -4.14 -2.99
CA MET A 1 23.23 -3.04 -2.68
C MET A 1 22.40 -3.30 -1.43
N GLN A 2 21.44 -4.25 -1.38
CA GLN A 2 20.68 -4.47 -0.13
C GLN A 2 21.57 -4.94 1.05
N LYS A 3 22.53 -5.83 0.81
CA LYS A 3 23.47 -6.31 1.85
C LYS A 3 24.32 -5.18 2.45
N ASP A 4 24.68 -4.20 1.63
CA ASP A 4 25.47 -3.04 2.07
C ASP A 4 24.63 -2.18 3.02
N LEU A 5 23.35 -1.97 2.70
CA LEU A 5 22.43 -1.24 3.58
C LEU A 5 22.20 -1.96 4.91
N VAL A 6 22.08 -3.29 4.87
CA VAL A 6 21.92 -4.12 6.07
C VAL A 6 23.14 -4.02 6.99
N SER A 7 24.34 -3.93 6.42
CA SER A 7 25.58 -3.78 7.20
C SER A 7 25.66 -2.50 8.05
N LEU A 8 24.86 -1.48 7.71
CA LEU A 8 24.77 -0.22 8.44
C LEU A 8 23.81 -0.25 9.64
N ASP A 9 23.09 -1.35 9.84
CA ASP A 9 22.29 -1.63 11.04
C ASP A 9 21.21 -0.58 11.40
N PHE A 10 20.47 -0.08 10.40
CA PHE A 10 19.36 0.85 10.63
C PHE A 10 18.22 0.23 11.45
N PRO A 11 17.40 1.03 12.17
CA PRO A 11 16.25 0.53 12.92
C PRO A 11 15.12 -0.01 12.03
N GLY A 12 15.13 0.27 10.73
CA GLY A 12 14.16 -0.21 9.74
C GLY A 12 14.65 0.03 8.32
N TYR A 13 14.04 -0.65 7.35
CA TYR A 13 14.49 -0.67 5.96
C TYR A 13 13.37 -0.28 5.01
N ALA A 14 13.58 0.77 4.22
CA ALA A 14 12.64 1.18 3.20
C ALA A 14 12.90 0.44 1.87
N ILE A 15 11.81 0.07 1.19
CA ILE A 15 11.77 -0.47 -0.15
C ILE A 15 11.16 0.64 -1.03
N GLY A 16 12.01 1.31 -1.80
CA GLY A 16 11.62 2.36 -2.74
C GLY A 16 11.97 2.00 -4.19
N GLY A 17 11.59 2.87 -5.13
CA GLY A 17 11.80 2.61 -6.56
C GLY A 17 10.79 1.63 -7.17
N LEU A 18 9.77 1.27 -6.41
CA LEU A 18 8.59 0.52 -6.83
C LEU A 18 7.39 1.46 -6.84
N SER A 19 6.37 1.17 -7.66
CA SER A 19 5.20 2.01 -7.94
C SER A 19 5.49 3.26 -8.79
N VAL A 20 6.37 3.13 -9.79
CA VAL A 20 6.70 4.19 -10.76
C VAL A 20 5.98 4.03 -12.10
N GLY A 21 5.15 3.00 -12.26
CA GLY A 21 4.32 2.74 -13.44
C GLY A 21 4.45 1.32 -13.99
N GLU A 22 5.23 0.47 -13.33
CA GLU A 22 5.36 -0.94 -13.67
C GLU A 22 4.06 -1.73 -13.38
N PRO A 23 3.84 -2.84 -14.10
CA PRO A 23 2.76 -3.76 -13.79
C PRO A 23 2.85 -4.35 -12.38
N LYS A 24 1.69 -4.68 -11.78
CA LYS A 24 1.61 -5.15 -10.39
C LYS A 24 2.36 -6.46 -10.16
N ASP A 25 2.33 -7.37 -11.13
CA ASP A 25 3.08 -8.63 -11.11
C ASP A 25 4.59 -8.39 -11.08
N VAL A 26 5.09 -7.38 -11.79
CA VAL A 26 6.51 -6.98 -11.76
C VAL A 26 6.87 -6.43 -10.38
N MET A 27 6.07 -5.52 -9.83
CA MET A 27 6.27 -5.00 -8.48
C MET A 27 6.32 -6.15 -7.44
N ASN A 28 5.34 -7.06 -7.51
CA ASN A 28 5.25 -8.21 -6.61
C ASN A 28 6.46 -9.14 -6.72
N ARG A 29 6.95 -9.37 -7.95
CA ARG A 29 8.16 -10.19 -8.19
C ARG A 29 9.42 -9.53 -7.62
N VAL A 30 9.54 -8.21 -7.72
CA VAL A 30 10.67 -7.50 -7.12
C VAL A 30 10.58 -7.53 -5.59
N LEU A 31 9.39 -7.40 -5.01
CA LEU A 31 9.19 -7.54 -3.56
C LEU A 31 9.59 -8.93 -3.07
N GLU A 32 9.14 -9.99 -3.77
CA GLU A 32 9.47 -11.37 -3.43
C GLU A 32 10.98 -11.65 -3.52
N PHE A 33 11.67 -11.02 -4.47
CA PHE A 33 13.12 -11.10 -4.56
C PHE A 33 13.84 -10.27 -3.47
N THR A 34 13.36 -9.08 -3.14
CA THR A 34 14.10 -8.12 -2.29
C THR A 34 13.88 -8.34 -0.80
N THR A 35 12.67 -8.65 -0.38
CA THR A 35 12.28 -8.79 1.05
C THR A 35 13.08 -9.86 1.82
N PRO A 36 13.51 -11.00 1.25
CA PRO A 36 14.33 -11.98 1.98
C PRO A 36 15.75 -11.49 2.30
N PHE A 37 16.23 -10.46 1.62
CA PHE A 37 17.55 -9.87 1.89
C PHE A 37 17.51 -8.82 3.01
N LEU A 38 16.33 -8.47 3.51
CA LEU A 38 16.15 -7.54 4.62
C LEU A 38 15.93 -8.30 5.93
N PRO A 39 16.47 -7.82 7.08
CA PRO A 39 16.26 -8.44 8.38
C PRO A 39 14.76 -8.61 8.67
N ALA A 40 14.39 -9.76 9.24
CA ALA A 40 12.99 -10.09 9.55
C ALA A 40 12.53 -9.54 10.92
N ASP A 41 13.49 -9.19 11.76
CA ASP A 41 13.31 -8.60 13.09
C ASP A 41 13.18 -7.07 13.04
N LYS A 42 13.22 -6.46 11.84
CA LYS A 42 13.17 -5.02 11.65
C LYS A 42 12.06 -4.61 10.69
N PRO A 43 11.36 -3.48 10.96
CA PRO A 43 10.29 -3.00 10.10
C PRO A 43 10.73 -2.76 8.66
N ARG A 44 9.92 -3.22 7.72
CA ARG A 44 10.10 -3.03 6.28
C ARG A 44 9.02 -2.10 5.74
N TYR A 45 9.44 -0.99 5.13
CA TYR A 45 8.55 0.09 4.69
C TYR A 45 8.48 0.17 3.17
N LEU A 46 7.31 -0.10 2.57
CA LEU A 46 7.11 0.03 1.12
C LEU A 46 6.59 1.42 0.76
N MET A 47 7.41 2.17 0.03
CA MET A 47 7.14 3.58 -0.26
C MET A 47 6.21 3.76 -1.47
N GLY A 48 5.19 4.62 -1.33
CA GLY A 48 4.33 5.09 -2.43
C GLY A 48 3.22 4.13 -2.86
N VAL A 49 3.02 3.03 -2.14
CA VAL A 49 2.04 1.98 -2.46
C VAL A 49 0.85 2.05 -1.51
N GLY A 50 -0.37 2.09 -2.05
CA GLY A 50 -1.57 2.12 -1.19
C GLY A 50 -2.88 1.72 -1.84
N SER A 51 -2.84 0.98 -2.95
CA SER A 51 -4.05 0.27 -3.39
C SER A 51 -4.34 -0.87 -2.41
N PRO A 52 -5.60 -1.16 -2.04
CA PRO A 52 -5.91 -2.20 -1.06
C PRO A 52 -5.30 -3.56 -1.42
N ASP A 53 -5.38 -3.94 -2.69
CA ASP A 53 -4.82 -5.21 -3.16
C ASP A 53 -3.30 -5.24 -3.05
N SER A 54 -2.62 -4.09 -3.23
CA SER A 54 -1.16 -4.00 -3.05
C SER A 54 -0.75 -4.01 -1.58
N LEU A 55 -1.57 -3.48 -0.68
CA LEU A 55 -1.32 -3.55 0.77
C LEU A 55 -1.33 -5.00 1.24
N ILE A 56 -2.33 -5.78 0.80
CA ILE A 56 -2.43 -7.22 1.10
C ILE A 56 -1.24 -7.98 0.50
N ASP A 57 -0.94 -7.74 -0.78
CA ASP A 57 0.19 -8.40 -1.46
C ASP A 57 1.54 -8.11 -0.80
N GLY A 58 1.76 -6.86 -0.37
CA GLY A 58 2.97 -6.44 0.32
C GLY A 58 3.07 -7.07 1.71
N ALA A 59 1.97 -7.09 2.47
CA ALA A 59 1.93 -7.69 3.80
C ALA A 59 2.25 -9.20 3.75
N ILE A 60 1.69 -9.94 2.79
CA ILE A 60 2.01 -11.36 2.57
C ILE A 60 3.51 -11.56 2.29
N ARG A 61 4.16 -10.58 1.67
CA ARG A 61 5.60 -10.60 1.34
C ARG A 61 6.47 -10.00 2.46
N GLY A 62 5.89 -9.73 3.64
CA GLY A 62 6.62 -9.29 4.82
C GLY A 62 6.99 -7.80 4.81
N VAL A 63 6.14 -6.95 4.21
CA VAL A 63 6.18 -5.49 4.40
C VAL A 63 5.30 -5.11 5.58
N ASP A 64 5.79 -4.23 6.45
CA ASP A 64 5.13 -3.84 7.69
C ASP A 64 4.50 -2.44 7.64
N MET A 65 5.03 -1.56 6.79
CA MET A 65 4.59 -0.16 6.70
C MET A 65 4.38 0.26 5.24
N PHE A 66 3.42 1.17 5.02
CA PHE A 66 3.06 1.69 3.70
C PHE A 66 2.67 3.16 3.79
N ASP A 67 2.91 3.91 2.71
CA ASP A 67 2.39 5.26 2.53
C ASP A 67 1.81 5.45 1.13
N CYS A 68 0.72 6.20 1.03
CA CYS A 68 0.18 6.57 -0.27
C CYS A 68 -0.77 7.77 -0.18
N VAL A 69 -0.71 8.63 -1.19
CA VAL A 69 -1.67 9.73 -1.38
C VAL A 69 -3.00 9.27 -2.01
N LEU A 70 -3.10 8.01 -2.44
CA LEU A 70 -4.27 7.49 -3.15
C LEU A 70 -5.58 7.73 -2.37
N PRO A 71 -5.71 7.37 -1.07
CA PRO A 71 -6.97 7.50 -0.35
C PRO A 71 -7.46 8.95 -0.28
N THR A 72 -6.56 9.89 0.03
CA THR A 72 -6.91 11.31 0.14
C THR A 72 -7.20 11.94 -1.22
N ARG A 73 -6.46 11.54 -2.28
CA ARG A 73 -6.64 12.03 -3.64
C ARG A 73 -7.98 11.61 -4.25
N ILE A 74 -8.37 10.35 -4.09
CA ILE A 74 -9.64 9.85 -4.67
C ILE A 74 -10.85 10.39 -3.89
N ALA A 75 -10.73 10.55 -2.57
CA ALA A 75 -11.77 11.15 -1.74
C ALA A 75 -12.08 12.60 -2.18
N ARG A 76 -11.04 13.43 -2.40
CA ARG A 76 -11.21 14.80 -2.93
C ARG A 76 -11.86 14.85 -4.32
N ASN A 77 -11.72 13.78 -5.11
CA ASN A 77 -12.36 13.64 -6.41
C ASN A 77 -13.74 12.92 -6.35
N GLY A 78 -14.30 12.77 -5.15
CA GLY A 78 -15.64 12.20 -4.95
C GLY A 78 -15.71 10.68 -5.17
N THR A 79 -14.61 9.97 -4.93
CA THR A 79 -14.54 8.51 -4.94
C THR A 79 -14.26 7.99 -3.52
N LEU A 80 -15.01 7.00 -3.08
CA LEU A 80 -14.81 6.27 -1.83
C LEU A 80 -14.35 4.84 -2.13
N MET A 81 -13.46 4.31 -1.29
CA MET A 81 -13.14 2.88 -1.26
C MET A 81 -13.92 2.27 -0.10
N THR A 82 -14.59 1.15 -0.37
CA THR A 82 -15.43 0.41 0.59
C THR A 82 -15.00 -1.06 0.59
N SER A 83 -15.49 -1.83 1.55
CA SER A 83 -15.29 -3.28 1.56
C SER A 83 -15.85 -3.99 0.31
N GLU A 84 -16.86 -3.41 -0.34
CA GLU A 84 -17.47 -3.92 -1.58
C GLU A 84 -16.83 -3.33 -2.86
N GLY A 85 -15.77 -2.53 -2.70
CA GLY A 85 -15.01 -1.94 -3.81
C GLY A 85 -15.18 -0.42 -3.93
N ARG A 86 -14.97 0.10 -5.14
CA ARG A 86 -14.88 1.54 -5.43
C ARG A 86 -16.24 2.15 -5.74
N LEU A 87 -16.63 3.19 -4.99
CA LEU A 87 -17.87 3.94 -5.19
C LEU A 87 -17.58 5.39 -5.65
N VAL A 88 -18.28 5.88 -6.68
CA VAL A 88 -18.12 7.25 -7.21
C VAL A 88 -19.34 8.09 -6.85
N VAL A 89 -19.23 8.86 -5.76
CA VAL A 89 -20.32 9.68 -5.20
C VAL A 89 -20.71 10.83 -6.12
N LYS A 90 -19.76 11.40 -6.88
CA LYS A 90 -20.04 12.52 -7.81
C LYS A 90 -21.09 12.19 -8.89
N LYS A 91 -21.27 10.91 -9.23
CA LYS A 91 -22.30 10.44 -10.18
C LYS A 91 -23.68 10.22 -9.54
N MET A 92 -23.76 10.24 -8.21
CA MET A 92 -24.95 9.88 -7.44
C MET A 92 -25.57 11.13 -6.81
N GLN A 93 -26.04 12.07 -7.64
CA GLN A 93 -26.52 13.39 -7.17
C GLN A 93 -27.69 13.35 -6.17
N ASN A 94 -28.39 12.22 -6.00
CA ASN A 94 -29.60 12.10 -5.16
C ASN A 94 -29.60 10.92 -4.18
N MET A 95 -28.45 10.36 -3.78
CA MET A 95 -28.39 9.27 -2.80
C MET A 95 -27.74 9.72 -1.49
N SER A 96 -28.42 9.49 -0.36
CA SER A 96 -27.81 9.57 0.97
C SER A 96 -26.78 8.44 1.11
N VAL A 97 -25.51 8.70 0.77
CA VAL A 97 -24.43 7.72 0.95
C VAL A 97 -24.05 7.70 2.43
N THR A 98 -24.37 6.61 3.11
CA THR A 98 -23.85 6.36 4.45
C THR A 98 -22.43 5.79 4.32
N LEU A 99 -21.47 6.32 5.09
CA LEU A 99 -20.13 5.73 5.17
C LEU A 99 -20.26 4.26 5.56
N ASP A 100 -19.46 3.40 4.90
CA ASP A 100 -19.42 1.96 5.17
C ASP A 100 -19.29 1.72 6.68
N GLN A 101 -20.36 1.20 7.29
CA GLN A 101 -20.42 1.04 8.74
C GLN A 101 -19.44 -0.01 9.24
N SER A 102 -19.03 -0.95 8.37
CA SER A 102 -17.98 -1.92 8.70
C SER A 102 -16.65 -1.23 8.99
N MET A 103 -16.39 -0.08 8.36
CA MET A 103 -15.16 0.70 8.55
C MET A 103 -15.17 1.60 9.79
N LYS A 104 -16.28 1.69 10.54
CA LYS A 104 -16.34 2.44 11.82
C LYS A 104 -15.79 1.66 13.02
N LYS A 105 -15.40 0.40 12.84
CA LYS A 105 -14.99 -0.52 13.93
C LYS A 105 -13.47 -0.74 14.06
N LEU A 106 -12.66 0.03 13.36
CA LEU A 106 -11.19 0.07 13.54
C LEU A 106 -10.83 1.19 14.52
#